data_AF-L7IVF6-F1
#
_entry.id   AF-L7IVF6-F1
#
_cell.length_a   1.000
_cell.length_b   1.000
_cell.length_c   1.000
_cell.angle_alpha   90.00
_cell.angle_beta   90.00
_cell.angle_gamma   90.00
#
_symmetry.space_group_name_H-M   'P 1'
#
loop_
_entity.id
_entity.type
_entity.pdbx_description
1 polymer ?
#
loop_
_entity_poly.entity_id
_entity_poly.type
_entity_poly.pdbx_seq_one_letter_code
_entity_poly.pdbx_strand_id
1 'polypeptide(L)'
;SQRGLPRAAWVVIGDHASRTLAQRIQLSNTLILFQAVLGLIMSLAFVGGARSFADGFVPIEVREGSITYVRIGAFSAFSSSIETAVASATRALDRPDVPLIINSVKFAVNIILDLLLISKIHVGSHEPTVNMQAGIQLACNLASAFIGLAYFLWRNAVQYGKERENSSQEWTAIKPHAGALPILLHPGILNFIESAIRNALYLWLVSNIVSMGSTYATAWGVFNTIRWDLIMVPVQALEQTSLAFVGHAWGAWRRAIGVQTRRPKATKQAIVKIIWPALVSLAIALVIEVPVCLFLTYFGACPFARYLSGSDEVA
;
A
#
# COMPACT_ATOMS: atom_id res chain seq x y z
N SER A 1 -0.34 3.47 6.04
CA SER A 1 -1.64 4.19 5.99
C SER A 1 -1.73 5.01 4.71
N GLN A 2 -2.41 4.51 3.68
CA GLN A 2 -2.43 5.04 2.30
C GLN A 2 -3.84 5.49 1.84
N ARG A 3 -4.69 5.99 2.76
CA ARG A 3 -6.10 6.28 2.43
C ARG A 3 -6.36 7.67 1.82
N GLY A 4 -5.41 8.62 1.91
CA GLY A 4 -5.63 10.01 1.48
C GLY A 4 -5.29 10.31 0.01
N LEU A 5 -4.14 9.82 -0.48
CA LEU A 5 -3.66 10.07 -1.86
C LEU A 5 -4.60 9.55 -2.97
N PRO A 6 -5.32 8.41 -2.80
CA PRO A 6 -6.23 7.89 -3.82
C PRO A 6 -7.43 8.81 -4.08
N ARG A 7 -7.94 9.53 -3.06
CA ARG A 7 -9.12 10.41 -3.23
C ARG A 7 -8.81 11.66 -4.04
N ALA A 8 -7.64 12.28 -3.83
CA ALA A 8 -7.22 13.46 -4.60
C ALA A 8 -6.91 13.12 -6.06
N ALA A 9 -6.25 11.98 -6.30
CA ALA A 9 -6.02 11.48 -7.65
C ALA A 9 -7.35 11.20 -8.39
N TRP A 10 -8.34 10.64 -7.71
CA TRP A 10 -9.64 10.35 -8.31
C TRP A 10 -10.42 11.61 -8.72
N VAL A 11 -10.36 12.69 -7.91
CA VAL A 11 -11.07 13.96 -8.20
C VAL A 11 -10.42 14.74 -9.35
N VAL A 12 -9.10 14.68 -9.50
CA VAL A 12 -8.35 15.49 -10.48
C VAL A 12 -8.06 14.74 -11.78
N ILE A 13 -7.82 13.42 -11.70
CA ILE A 13 -7.48 12.57 -12.85
C ILE A 13 -8.72 11.81 -13.34
N GLY A 14 -9.72 11.52 -12.51
CA GLY A 14 -10.94 10.80 -12.90
C GLY A 14 -12.01 11.65 -13.61
N ASP A 15 -11.80 12.97 -13.75
CA ASP A 15 -12.80 13.86 -14.37
C ASP A 15 -12.86 13.70 -15.89
N HIS A 16 -13.69 12.77 -16.33
CA HIS A 16 -14.02 12.51 -17.73
C HIS A 16 -14.76 13.67 -18.41
N ALA A 17 -15.34 14.61 -17.65
CA ALA A 17 -16.19 15.65 -18.20
C ALA A 17 -15.41 16.91 -18.63
N SER A 18 -14.19 17.10 -18.14
CA SER A 18 -13.41 18.33 -18.36
C SER A 18 -12.02 18.12 -18.96
N ARG A 19 -11.49 16.88 -19.03
CA ARG A 19 -10.10 16.61 -19.41
C ARG A 19 -9.96 15.49 -20.43
N THR A 20 -9.08 15.68 -21.41
CA THR A 20 -8.77 14.67 -22.44
C THR A 20 -7.92 13.53 -21.87
N LEU A 21 -7.95 12.36 -22.52
CA LEU A 21 -7.18 11.19 -22.11
C LEU A 21 -5.66 11.47 -22.07
N ALA A 22 -5.16 12.29 -23.00
CA ALA A 22 -3.77 12.73 -23.03
C ALA A 22 -3.36 13.52 -21.77
N GLN A 23 -4.19 14.48 -21.32
CA GLN A 23 -3.93 15.26 -20.09
C GLN A 23 -3.95 14.38 -18.84
N ARG A 24 -4.82 13.36 -18.79
CA ARG A 24 -4.90 12.41 -17.67
C ARG A 24 -3.67 11.50 -17.60
N ILE A 25 -3.15 11.06 -18.76
CA ILE A 25 -1.88 10.33 -18.85
C ILE A 25 -0.71 11.23 -18.41
N GLN A 26 -0.69 12.50 -18.81
CA GLN A 26 0.34 13.46 -18.41
C GLN A 26 0.42 13.66 -16.90
N LEU A 27 -0.74 13.84 -16.26
CA LEU A 27 -0.88 14.00 -14.82
C LEU A 27 -0.43 12.73 -14.09
N SER A 28 -0.79 11.56 -14.62
CA SER A 28 -0.37 10.26 -14.08
C SER A 28 1.15 10.09 -14.14
N ASN A 29 1.78 10.41 -15.27
CA ASN A 29 3.23 10.34 -15.44
C ASN A 29 3.97 11.34 -14.52
N THR A 30 3.43 12.55 -14.37
CA THR A 30 3.97 13.57 -13.44
C THR A 30 3.89 13.10 -11.99
N LEU A 31 2.76 12.48 -11.58
CA LEU A 31 2.57 11.93 -10.24
C LEU A 31 3.56 10.80 -9.95
N ILE A 32 3.73 9.86 -10.88
CA ILE A 32 4.67 8.75 -10.74
C ILE A 32 6.11 9.26 -10.60
N LEU A 33 6.53 10.18 -11.47
CA LEU A 33 7.88 10.75 -11.41
C LEU A 33 8.13 11.46 -10.07
N PHE A 34 7.18 12.28 -9.62
CA PHE A 34 7.32 13.00 -8.36
C PHE A 34 7.38 12.06 -7.15
N GLN A 35 6.51 11.04 -7.11
CA GLN A 35 6.52 10.02 -6.04
C GLN A 35 7.78 9.16 -6.07
N ALA A 36 8.32 8.85 -7.26
CA ALA A 36 9.59 8.15 -7.39
C ALA A 36 10.75 8.99 -6.81
N VAL A 37 10.82 10.28 -7.14
CA VAL A 37 11.85 11.19 -6.61
C VAL A 37 11.74 11.33 -5.08
N LEU A 38 10.54 11.56 -4.55
CA LEU A 38 10.34 11.64 -3.10
C LEU A 38 10.67 10.32 -2.39
N GLY A 39 10.27 9.19 -2.96
CA GLY A 39 10.60 7.85 -2.44
C GLY A 39 12.11 7.59 -2.42
N LEU A 40 12.83 8.10 -3.43
CA LEU A 40 14.29 8.00 -3.50
C LEU A 40 14.95 8.87 -2.43
N ILE A 41 14.51 10.12 -2.26
CA ILE A 41 14.99 11.02 -1.20
C ILE A 41 14.78 10.39 0.17
N MET A 42 13.58 9.84 0.43
CA MET A 42 13.28 9.12 1.67
C MET A 42 14.18 7.89 1.87
N SER A 43 14.44 7.12 0.80
CA SER A 43 15.33 5.96 0.87
C SER A 43 16.75 6.37 1.26
N LEU A 44 17.29 7.43 0.64
CA LEU A 44 18.62 7.97 0.97
C LEU A 44 18.68 8.51 2.41
N ALA A 45 17.63 9.18 2.87
CA ALA A 45 17.51 9.63 4.25
C ALA A 45 17.51 8.46 5.24
N PHE A 46 16.80 7.36 4.93
CA PHE A 46 16.82 6.15 5.76
C PHE A 46 18.18 5.44 5.76
N VAL A 47 18.87 5.39 4.62
CA VAL A 47 20.24 4.83 4.55
C VAL A 47 21.21 5.66 5.39
N GLY A 48 21.16 6.99 5.28
CA GLY A 48 22.00 7.92 6.04
C GLY A 48 21.68 7.92 7.54
N GLY A 49 20.39 7.86 7.89
CA GLY A 49 19.89 7.82 9.26
C GLY A 49 19.84 6.43 9.89
N ALA A 50 20.29 5.38 9.20
CA ALA A 50 20.08 3.99 9.62
C ALA A 50 20.57 3.69 11.05
N ARG A 51 21.67 4.34 11.47
CA ARG A 51 22.18 4.23 12.85
C ARG A 51 21.22 4.85 13.86
N SER A 52 20.78 6.09 13.64
CA SER A 52 19.81 6.77 14.50
C SER A 52 18.47 6.03 14.56
N PHE A 53 18.04 5.39 13.46
CA PHE A 53 16.87 4.53 13.46
C PHE A 53 17.11 3.24 14.27
N ALA A 54 18.24 2.57 14.09
CA ALA A 54 18.58 1.42 14.91
C ALA A 54 18.66 1.80 16.40
N ASP A 55 19.13 3.01 16.71
CA ASP A 55 19.26 3.47 18.08
C ASP A 55 17.92 3.67 18.79
N GLY A 56 16.93 4.20 18.08
CA GLY A 56 15.61 4.49 18.65
C GLY A 56 14.60 3.34 18.56
N PHE A 57 14.81 2.37 17.67
CA PHE A 57 13.80 1.36 17.31
C PHE A 57 14.27 -0.08 17.43
N VAL A 58 15.54 -0.33 17.78
CA VAL A 58 16.09 -1.68 17.89
C VAL A 58 16.71 -1.89 19.27
N PRO A 59 16.39 -3.01 19.96
CA PRO A 59 17.06 -3.42 21.20
C PRO A 59 18.57 -3.51 21.01
N ILE A 60 19.33 -3.25 22.08
CA ILE A 60 20.80 -3.12 22.03
C ILE A 60 21.46 -4.42 21.55
N GLU A 61 20.87 -5.57 21.87
CA GLU A 61 21.39 -6.91 21.62
C GLU A 61 21.50 -7.25 20.13
N VAL A 62 20.62 -6.69 19.29
CA VAL A 62 20.55 -6.99 17.84
C VAL A 62 20.83 -5.78 16.96
N ARG A 63 21.17 -4.64 17.57
CA ARG A 63 21.30 -3.33 16.92
C ARG A 63 22.28 -3.32 15.75
N GLU A 64 23.48 -3.88 15.92
CA GLU A 64 24.50 -3.89 14.85
C GLU A 64 24.03 -4.68 13.62
N GLY A 65 23.42 -5.84 13.82
CA GLY A 65 22.86 -6.65 12.74
C GLY A 65 21.71 -5.94 12.03
N SER A 66 20.89 -5.19 12.76
CA SER A 66 19.74 -4.47 12.22
C SER A 66 20.09 -3.22 11.42
N ILE A 67 21.28 -2.62 11.57
CA ILE A 67 21.69 -1.47 10.73
C ILE A 67 21.73 -1.87 9.25
N THR A 68 22.28 -3.05 8.96
CA THR A 68 22.33 -3.60 7.59
C THR A 68 20.93 -3.88 7.07
N TYR A 69 20.07 -4.46 7.92
CA TYR A 69 18.67 -4.68 7.60
C TYR A 69 17.94 -3.37 7.23
N VAL A 70 18.10 -2.31 8.03
CA VAL A 70 17.49 -0.99 7.78
C VAL A 70 17.99 -0.39 6.47
N ARG A 71 19.29 -0.52 6.18
CA ARG A 71 19.89 -0.02 4.92
C ARG A 71 19.35 -0.74 3.69
N ILE A 72 19.19 -2.06 3.76
CA ILE A 72 18.59 -2.85 2.68
C ILE A 72 17.11 -2.46 2.54
N GLY A 73 16.38 -2.48 3.65
CA GLY A 73 14.95 -2.16 3.69
C GLY A 73 14.62 -0.73 3.26
N ALA A 74 15.54 0.22 3.38
CA ALA A 74 15.34 1.62 3.02
C ALA A 74 14.83 1.81 1.58
N PHE A 75 15.36 1.04 0.62
CA PHE A 75 14.94 1.10 -0.78
C PHE A 75 13.52 0.55 -1.03
N SER A 76 12.91 -0.11 -0.03
CA SER A 76 11.49 -0.45 -0.08
C SER A 76 10.61 0.81 -0.07
N ALA A 77 11.09 1.93 0.47
CA ALA A 77 10.36 3.20 0.39
C ALA A 77 10.22 3.69 -1.05
N PHE A 78 11.27 3.55 -1.87
CA PHE A 78 11.26 3.90 -3.29
C PHE A 78 10.36 2.97 -4.12
N SER A 79 10.50 1.65 -3.97
CA SER A 79 9.62 0.71 -4.69
C SER A 79 8.15 0.88 -4.29
N SER A 80 7.87 1.08 -3.00
CA SER A 80 6.51 1.32 -2.50
C SER A 80 5.91 2.62 -3.02
N SER A 81 6.71 3.69 -3.15
CA SER A 81 6.21 4.96 -3.69
C SER A 81 5.82 4.83 -5.16
N ILE A 82 6.61 4.13 -5.97
CA ILE A 82 6.29 3.81 -7.36
C ILE A 82 5.03 2.96 -7.44
N GLU A 83 4.96 1.85 -6.68
CA GLU A 83 3.83 0.92 -6.67
C GLU A 83 2.52 1.67 -6.32
N THR A 84 2.57 2.51 -5.29
CA THR A 84 1.42 3.31 -4.84
C THR A 84 1.01 4.35 -5.88
N ALA A 85 1.97 5.02 -6.52
CA ALA A 85 1.71 6.00 -7.56
C ALA A 85 1.10 5.36 -8.81
N VAL A 86 1.65 4.23 -9.26
CA VAL A 86 1.12 3.44 -10.38
C VAL A 86 -0.27 2.93 -10.05
N ALA A 87 -0.50 2.37 -8.87
CA ALA A 87 -1.82 1.89 -8.46
C ALA A 87 -2.85 3.04 -8.40
N SER A 88 -2.46 4.20 -7.88
CA SER A 88 -3.33 5.38 -7.81
C SER A 88 -3.66 5.94 -9.19
N ALA A 89 -2.65 6.10 -10.06
CA ALA A 89 -2.82 6.54 -11.44
C ALA A 89 -3.71 5.57 -12.23
N THR A 90 -3.48 4.28 -12.05
CA THR A 90 -4.23 3.24 -12.73
C THR A 90 -5.70 3.22 -12.29
N ARG A 91 -5.97 3.32 -10.98
CA ARG A 91 -7.35 3.44 -10.47
C ARG A 91 -8.05 4.68 -10.99
N ALA A 92 -7.33 5.80 -11.12
CA ALA A 92 -7.90 7.02 -11.69
C ALA A 92 -8.14 6.97 -13.21
N LEU A 93 -7.53 6.01 -13.90
CA LEU A 93 -7.74 5.72 -15.33
C LEU A 93 -8.70 4.53 -15.56
N ASP A 94 -9.34 4.02 -14.51
CA ASP A 94 -10.25 2.86 -14.51
C ASP A 94 -9.64 1.59 -15.13
N ARG A 95 -8.37 1.27 -14.79
CA ARG A 95 -7.64 0.09 -15.33
C ARG A 95 -7.32 -0.97 -14.26
N PRO A 96 -8.23 -1.88 -13.90
CA PRO A 96 -7.98 -2.83 -12.80
C PRO A 96 -6.80 -3.81 -13.04
N ASP A 97 -6.37 -3.99 -14.29
CA ASP A 97 -5.40 -5.01 -14.68
C ASP A 97 -3.96 -4.75 -14.18
N VAL A 98 -3.55 -3.49 -14.00
CA VAL A 98 -2.17 -3.17 -13.58
C VAL A 98 -1.92 -3.56 -12.11
N PRO A 99 -2.80 -3.22 -11.13
CA PRO A 99 -2.71 -3.75 -9.77
C PRO A 99 -2.70 -5.28 -9.71
N LEU A 100 -3.46 -5.94 -10.57
CA LEU A 100 -3.48 -7.41 -10.62
C LEU A 100 -2.10 -7.97 -11.01
N ILE A 101 -1.48 -7.42 -12.07
CA ILE A 101 -0.15 -7.84 -12.51
C ILE A 101 0.90 -7.57 -11.43
N ILE A 102 0.86 -6.39 -10.78
CA ILE A 102 1.78 -6.05 -9.69
C ILE A 102 1.72 -7.11 -8.58
N ASN A 103 0.51 -7.45 -8.10
CA ASN A 103 0.33 -8.43 -7.03
C ASN A 103 0.71 -9.85 -7.46
N SER A 104 0.36 -10.26 -8.67
CA SER A 104 0.71 -11.58 -9.20
C SER A 104 2.22 -11.77 -9.36
N VAL A 105 2.92 -10.76 -9.89
CA VAL A 105 4.38 -10.76 -10.02
C VAL A 105 5.03 -10.80 -8.65
N LYS A 106 4.56 -9.97 -7.72
CA LYS A 106 5.06 -9.94 -6.34
C LYS A 106 4.95 -11.32 -5.69
N PHE A 107 3.81 -11.96 -5.79
CA PHE A 107 3.59 -13.31 -5.26
C PHE A 107 4.48 -14.37 -5.93
N ALA A 108 4.56 -14.37 -7.26
CA ALA A 108 5.37 -15.34 -8.00
C ALA A 108 6.88 -15.20 -7.71
N VAL A 109 7.40 -13.97 -7.72
CA VAL A 109 8.80 -13.68 -7.41
C VAL A 109 9.10 -14.06 -5.95
N ASN A 110 8.21 -13.75 -5.01
CA ASN A 110 8.40 -14.12 -3.62
C ASN A 110 8.53 -15.65 -3.45
N ILE A 111 7.62 -16.42 -4.03
CA ILE A 111 7.67 -17.89 -3.99
C ILE A 111 8.96 -18.42 -4.60
N ILE A 112 9.37 -17.90 -5.77
CA ILE A 112 10.58 -18.38 -6.46
C ILE A 112 11.82 -18.09 -5.62
N LEU A 113 11.96 -16.88 -5.07
CA LEU A 113 13.13 -16.53 -4.26
C LEU A 113 13.15 -17.27 -2.92
N ASP A 114 12.00 -17.41 -2.25
CA ASP A 114 11.90 -18.19 -1.01
C ASP A 114 12.26 -19.66 -1.26
N LEU A 115 11.79 -20.24 -2.38
CA LEU A 115 12.09 -21.63 -2.74
C LEU A 115 13.55 -21.84 -3.17
N LEU A 116 14.19 -20.83 -3.78
CA LEU A 116 15.60 -20.90 -4.21
C LEU A 116 16.61 -20.63 -3.09
N LEU A 117 16.27 -19.74 -2.15
CA LEU A 117 17.23 -19.20 -1.17
C LEU A 117 16.94 -19.62 0.28
N ILE A 118 15.68 -19.95 0.63
CA ILE A 118 15.28 -20.31 2.00
C ILE A 118 14.95 -21.81 2.14
N SER A 119 14.59 -22.50 1.04
CA SER A 119 14.30 -23.94 1.07
C SER A 119 15.51 -24.79 1.48
N LYS A 120 15.25 -25.88 2.23
CA LYS A 120 16.25 -26.89 2.64
C LYS A 120 17.01 -27.57 1.48
N ILE A 121 16.57 -27.35 0.24
CA ILE A 121 17.21 -27.86 -0.99
C ILE A 121 17.82 -26.66 -1.74
N HIS A 122 18.80 -25.99 -1.15
CA HIS A 122 19.50 -24.88 -1.81
C HIS A 122 20.73 -25.37 -2.58
N VAL A 123 21.15 -24.64 -3.61
CA VAL A 123 22.47 -24.81 -4.25
C VAL A 123 23.46 -23.84 -3.60
N GLY A 124 24.07 -24.25 -2.47
CA GLY A 124 25.14 -23.49 -1.81
C GLY A 124 25.01 -23.34 -0.29
N SER A 125 26.01 -23.81 0.46
CA SER A 125 26.14 -23.86 1.93
C SER A 125 26.15 -22.50 2.67
N HIS A 126 25.09 -21.70 2.57
CA HIS A 126 24.96 -20.46 3.34
C HIS A 126 23.76 -20.53 4.29
N GLU A 127 23.99 -20.25 5.58
CA GLU A 127 22.90 -20.15 6.56
C GLU A 127 22.00 -18.95 6.24
N PRO A 128 20.66 -19.12 6.23
CA PRO A 128 19.74 -18.03 5.93
C PRO A 128 19.80 -16.97 7.03
N THR A 129 20.15 -15.73 6.67
CA THR A 129 20.26 -14.59 7.60
C THR A 129 19.09 -13.62 7.42
N VAL A 130 18.79 -12.83 8.46
CA VAL A 130 17.75 -11.78 8.44
C VAL A 130 18.00 -10.74 7.32
N ASN A 131 19.27 -10.49 6.99
CA ASN A 131 19.66 -9.61 5.89
C ASN A 131 19.33 -10.19 4.51
N MET A 132 19.40 -11.52 4.36
CA MET A 132 18.99 -12.20 3.13
C MET A 132 17.48 -12.05 2.92
N GLN A 133 16.68 -12.22 3.98
CA GLN A 133 15.22 -12.02 3.92
C GLN A 133 14.86 -10.58 3.52
N ALA A 134 15.55 -9.58 4.07
CA ALA A 134 15.38 -8.18 3.67
C ALA A 134 15.70 -7.97 2.18
N GLY A 135 16.75 -8.63 1.68
CA GLY A 135 17.18 -8.58 0.29
C GLY A 135 16.15 -9.18 -0.66
N ILE A 136 15.61 -10.37 -0.31
CA ILE A 136 14.54 -11.04 -1.06
C ILE A 136 13.30 -10.16 -1.15
N GLN A 137 12.86 -9.63 0.00
CA GLN A 137 11.70 -8.75 0.07
C GLN A 137 11.88 -7.49 -0.78
N LEU A 138 13.06 -6.87 -0.72
CA LEU A 138 13.40 -5.70 -1.53
C LEU A 138 13.38 -6.05 -3.03
N ALA A 139 13.99 -7.17 -3.44
CA ALA A 139 14.02 -7.61 -4.83
C ALA A 139 12.61 -7.85 -5.37
N CYS A 140 11.75 -8.50 -4.59
CA CYS A 140 10.34 -8.72 -4.90
C CYS A 140 9.58 -7.38 -5.08
N ASN A 141 9.75 -6.44 -4.15
CA ASN A 141 9.12 -5.12 -4.22
C ASN A 141 9.61 -4.31 -5.43
N LEU A 142 10.90 -4.31 -5.73
CA LEU A 142 11.45 -3.61 -6.90
C LEU A 142 10.98 -4.25 -8.21
N ALA A 143 11.03 -5.58 -8.32
CA ALA A 143 10.59 -6.29 -9.52
C ALA A 143 9.12 -6.01 -9.83
N SER A 144 8.24 -6.12 -8.83
CA SER A 144 6.81 -5.84 -8.99
C SER A 144 6.53 -4.37 -9.33
N ALA A 145 7.21 -3.42 -8.67
CA ALA A 145 7.07 -2.00 -8.97
C ALA A 145 7.52 -1.65 -10.40
N PHE A 146 8.67 -2.16 -10.85
CA PHE A 146 9.19 -1.90 -12.20
C PHE A 146 8.36 -2.58 -13.28
N ILE A 147 7.95 -3.84 -13.09
CA ILE A 147 7.11 -4.55 -14.05
C ILE A 147 5.73 -3.89 -14.14
N GLY A 148 5.15 -3.48 -13.01
CA GLY A 148 3.91 -2.71 -12.96
C GLY A 148 4.01 -1.38 -13.71
N LEU A 149 5.10 -0.64 -13.50
CA LEU A 149 5.37 0.61 -14.21
C LEU A 149 5.57 0.39 -15.72
N ALA A 150 6.37 -0.60 -16.10
CA ALA A 150 6.62 -0.93 -17.49
C ALA A 150 5.32 -1.32 -18.22
N TYR A 151 4.49 -2.16 -17.59
CA TYR A 151 3.19 -2.54 -18.13
C TYR A 151 2.25 -1.34 -18.26
N PHE A 152 2.21 -0.45 -17.25
CA PHE A 152 1.43 0.79 -17.30
C PHE A 152 1.85 1.68 -18.46
N LEU A 153 3.15 1.94 -18.61
CA LEU A 153 3.69 2.77 -19.69
C LEU A 153 3.46 2.15 -21.06
N TRP A 154 3.70 0.85 -21.22
CA TRP A 154 3.49 0.14 -22.48
C TRP A 154 2.03 0.15 -22.89
N ARG A 155 1.09 -0.17 -21.98
CA ARG A 155 -0.34 -0.11 -22.26
C ARG A 155 -0.78 1.29 -22.71
N ASN A 156 -0.33 2.33 -22.00
CA ASN A 156 -0.67 3.71 -22.34
C ASN A 156 -0.08 4.10 -23.71
N ALA A 157 1.13 3.67 -24.03
CA ALA A 157 1.75 3.91 -25.33
C ALA A 157 0.98 3.21 -26.47
N VAL A 158 0.58 1.94 -26.28
CA VAL A 158 -0.19 1.17 -27.28
C VAL A 158 -1.57 1.78 -27.52
N GLN A 159 -2.26 2.17 -26.46
CA GLN A 159 -3.59 2.76 -26.59
C GLN A 159 -3.54 4.14 -27.24
N TYR A 160 -2.56 4.97 -26.85
CA TYR A 160 -2.34 6.25 -27.50
C TYR A 160 -1.99 6.08 -28.98
N GLY A 161 -1.24 5.02 -29.33
CA GLY A 161 -0.97 4.64 -30.71
C GLY A 161 -2.22 4.28 -31.51
N LYS A 162 -3.23 3.66 -30.89
CA LYS A 162 -4.53 3.37 -31.52
C LYS A 162 -5.42 4.61 -31.68
N GLU A 163 -5.40 5.53 -30.71
CA GLU A 163 -6.15 6.80 -30.79
C GLU A 163 -5.50 7.80 -31.77
N ARG A 164 -4.18 7.69 -31.99
CA ARG A 164 -3.39 8.45 -32.98
C ARG A 164 -3.82 8.17 -34.43
N GLU A 165 -4.26 6.95 -34.75
CA GLU A 165 -4.74 6.61 -36.10
C GLU A 165 -6.08 7.31 -36.41
N ASN A 166 -6.82 7.71 -35.37
CA ASN A 166 -8.13 8.35 -35.50
C ASN A 166 -8.14 9.87 -35.23
N SER A 167 -7.04 10.48 -34.76
CA SER A 167 -7.05 11.92 -34.45
C SER A 167 -5.68 12.58 -34.54
N SER A 168 -5.60 13.64 -35.36
CA SER A 168 -4.44 14.51 -35.57
C SER A 168 -4.24 15.50 -34.42
N GLN A 169 -4.20 15.04 -33.16
CA GLN A 169 -3.99 15.92 -32.00
C GLN A 169 -2.59 15.81 -31.38
N GLU A 170 -2.18 16.96 -30.85
CA GLU A 170 -0.82 17.47 -30.68
C GLU A 170 0.10 16.68 -29.75
N TRP A 171 1.37 16.58 -30.17
CA TRP A 171 2.48 15.81 -29.57
C TRP A 171 2.98 16.29 -28.19
N THR A 172 2.40 17.35 -27.62
CA THR A 172 2.96 18.04 -26.44
C THR A 172 2.47 17.48 -25.09
N ALA A 173 1.42 16.64 -25.09
CA ALA A 173 0.70 16.25 -23.87
C ALA A 173 1.22 14.99 -23.14
N ILE A 174 2.26 14.29 -23.61
CA ILE A 174 2.72 13.03 -22.96
C ILE A 174 3.87 13.27 -21.97
N LYS A 175 4.62 14.37 -22.14
CA LYS A 175 5.79 14.67 -21.30
C LYS A 175 5.35 15.15 -19.91
N PRO A 176 5.97 14.66 -18.81
CA PRO A 176 5.68 15.16 -17.48
C PRO A 176 5.92 16.67 -17.44
N HIS A 177 4.98 17.43 -16.86
CA HIS A 177 5.04 18.89 -16.87
C HIS A 177 4.95 19.43 -15.43
N ALA A 178 5.96 20.20 -15.03
CA ALA A 178 6.08 20.76 -13.69
C ALA A 178 4.92 21.71 -13.30
N GLY A 179 4.21 22.30 -14.26
CA GLY A 179 3.06 23.18 -14.00
C GLY A 179 1.81 22.44 -13.51
N ALA A 180 1.74 21.12 -13.66
CA ALA A 180 0.65 20.30 -13.12
C ALA A 180 0.86 19.92 -11.64
N LEU A 181 2.07 20.12 -11.11
CA LEU A 181 2.44 19.81 -9.74
C LEU A 181 1.64 20.61 -8.69
N PRO A 182 1.47 21.95 -8.78
CA PRO A 182 0.67 22.70 -7.81
C PRO A 182 -0.81 22.27 -7.78
N ILE A 183 -1.35 21.82 -8.92
CA ILE A 183 -2.73 21.32 -9.05
C ILE A 183 -2.91 19.99 -8.29
N LEU A 184 -1.89 19.15 -8.27
CA LEU A 184 -1.87 17.90 -7.49
C LEU A 184 -1.53 18.13 -6.01
N LEU A 185 -0.69 19.13 -5.72
CA LEU A 185 -0.18 19.41 -4.37
C LEU A 185 -1.25 19.98 -3.44
N HIS A 186 -2.09 20.90 -3.94
CA HIS A 186 -3.12 21.57 -3.12
C HIS A 186 -4.07 20.61 -2.38
N PRO A 187 -4.67 19.58 -3.03
CA PRO A 187 -5.49 18.58 -2.33
C PRO A 187 -4.68 17.53 -1.54
N GLY A 188 -3.36 17.42 -1.77
CA GLY A 188 -2.50 16.41 -1.16
C GLY A 188 -1.93 16.79 0.20
N ILE A 189 -1.73 18.08 0.48
CA ILE A 189 -1.04 18.56 1.69
C ILE A 189 -1.75 18.16 2.99
N LEU A 190 -3.07 18.33 3.07
CA LEU A 190 -3.82 18.01 4.30
C LEU A 190 -3.70 16.52 4.66
N ASN A 191 -3.82 15.65 3.67
CA ASN A 191 -3.65 14.21 3.85
C ASN A 191 -2.20 13.83 4.22
N PHE A 192 -1.23 14.53 3.64
CA PHE A 192 0.17 14.32 3.96
C PHE A 192 0.48 14.68 5.41
N ILE A 193 0.01 15.85 5.88
CA ILE A 193 0.17 16.29 7.27
C ILE A 193 -0.51 15.32 8.24
N GLU A 194 -1.74 14.91 7.94
CA GLU A 194 -2.46 13.94 8.78
C GLU A 194 -1.70 12.60 8.88
N SER A 195 -1.19 12.10 7.75
CA SER A 195 -0.37 10.90 7.72
C SER A 195 0.94 11.08 8.49
N ALA A 196 1.62 12.21 8.33
CA ALA A 196 2.86 12.52 9.03
C ALA A 196 2.68 12.56 10.55
N ILE A 197 1.63 13.24 11.05
CA ILE A 197 1.29 13.27 12.48
C ILE A 197 1.03 11.85 13.00
N ARG A 198 0.22 11.07 12.28
CA ARG A 198 -0.11 9.70 12.67
C ARG A 198 1.12 8.79 12.71
N ASN A 199 1.99 8.89 11.70
CA ASN A 199 3.23 8.11 11.64
C ASN A 199 4.23 8.56 12.72
N ALA A 200 4.32 9.85 13.01
CA ALA A 200 5.18 10.38 14.07
C ALA A 200 4.73 9.89 15.46
N LEU A 201 3.43 9.95 15.74
CA LEU A 201 2.87 9.40 16.99
C LEU A 201 3.09 7.90 17.11
N TYR A 202 2.97 7.15 16.00
CA TYR A 202 3.24 5.72 15.98
C TYR A 202 4.71 5.41 16.25
N LEU A 203 5.63 6.10 15.57
CA LEU A 203 7.06 5.95 15.79
C LEU A 203 7.44 6.31 17.23
N TRP A 204 6.86 7.37 17.79
CA TRP A 204 7.05 7.73 19.19
C TRP A 204 6.59 6.61 20.14
N LEU A 205 5.42 6.01 19.90
CA LEU A 205 4.93 4.89 20.70
C LEU A 205 5.88 3.68 20.64
N VAL A 206 6.30 3.29 19.43
CA VAL A 206 7.21 2.14 19.24
C VAL A 206 8.55 2.38 19.92
N SER A 207 9.12 3.59 19.77
CA SER A 207 10.39 3.95 20.40
C SER A 207 10.31 3.86 21.93
N ASN A 208 9.21 4.32 22.54
CA ASN A 208 8.99 4.14 23.98
C ASN A 208 8.88 2.66 24.39
N ILE A 209 8.21 1.83 23.60
CA ILE A 209 8.07 0.40 23.89
C ILE A 209 9.42 -0.31 23.82
N VAL A 210 10.22 -0.02 22.80
CA VAL A 210 11.58 -0.56 22.67
C VAL A 210 12.47 -0.10 23.82
N SER A 211 12.30 1.14 24.30
CA SER A 211 13.05 1.65 25.45
C SER A 211 12.77 0.91 26.76
N MET A 212 11.63 0.22 26.88
CA MET A 212 11.29 -0.61 28.05
C MET A 212 12.03 -1.96 28.07
N GLY A 213 12.74 -2.31 27.00
CA GLY A 213 13.61 -3.49 26.92
C GLY A 213 13.16 -4.53 25.89
N SER A 214 14.02 -5.54 25.70
CA SER A 214 13.87 -6.57 24.65
C SER A 214 12.58 -7.39 24.80
N THR A 215 12.17 -7.73 26.03
CA THR A 215 10.94 -8.48 26.32
C THR A 215 9.70 -7.72 25.84
N TYR A 216 9.59 -6.42 26.14
CA TYR A 216 8.47 -5.59 25.70
C TYR A 216 8.49 -5.35 24.19
N ALA A 217 9.67 -5.17 23.59
CA ALA A 217 9.82 -5.05 22.13
C ALA A 217 9.33 -6.31 21.41
N THR A 218 9.68 -7.49 21.94
CA THR A 218 9.29 -8.79 21.38
C THR A 218 7.79 -9.03 21.56
N ALA A 219 7.24 -8.78 22.75
CA ALA A 219 5.81 -8.87 23.02
C ALA A 219 4.98 -7.96 22.10
N TRP A 220 5.44 -6.73 21.88
CA TRP A 220 4.82 -5.80 20.94
C TRP A 220 4.90 -6.26 19.48
N GLY A 221 6.01 -6.89 19.09
CA GLY A 221 6.16 -7.54 17.79
C GLY A 221 5.11 -8.63 17.59
N VAL A 222 5.02 -9.58 18.54
CA VAL A 222 4.03 -10.67 18.53
C VAL A 222 2.60 -10.14 18.47
N PHE A 223 2.26 -9.16 19.33
CA PHE A 223 0.94 -8.54 19.32
C PHE A 223 0.59 -7.92 17.96
N ASN A 224 1.55 -7.22 17.33
CA ASN A 224 1.31 -6.63 16.01
C ASN A 224 1.17 -7.68 14.91
N THR A 225 1.94 -8.76 14.92
CA THR A 225 1.76 -9.87 13.97
C THR A 225 0.37 -10.48 14.09
N ILE A 226 -0.10 -10.77 15.31
CA ILE A 226 -1.45 -11.30 15.53
C ILE A 226 -2.50 -10.30 15.02
N ARG A 227 -2.39 -9.04 15.44
CA ARG A 227 -3.41 -8.03 15.10
C ARG A 227 -3.45 -7.73 13.61
N TRP A 228 -2.28 -7.52 12.98
CA TRP A 228 -2.23 -7.13 11.58
C TRP A 228 -2.44 -8.29 10.64
N ASP A 229 -1.72 -9.40 10.83
CA ASP A 229 -1.68 -10.48 9.84
C ASP A 229 -2.84 -11.46 10.01
N LEU A 230 -3.24 -11.78 11.25
CA LEU A 230 -4.33 -12.72 11.51
C LEU A 230 -5.70 -12.04 11.50
N ILE A 231 -5.83 -10.89 12.17
CA ILE A 231 -7.14 -10.25 12.40
C ILE A 231 -7.46 -9.21 11.31
N MET A 232 -6.53 -8.28 11.03
CA MET A 232 -6.83 -7.16 10.13
C MET A 232 -6.83 -7.52 8.65
N VAL A 233 -6.09 -8.53 8.19
CA VAL A 233 -6.08 -8.92 6.76
C VAL A 233 -7.48 -9.31 6.26
N PRO A 234 -8.23 -10.23 6.92
CA PRO A 234 -9.60 -10.54 6.53
C PRO A 234 -10.55 -9.34 6.60
N VAL A 235 -10.43 -8.51 7.65
CA VAL A 235 -11.26 -7.31 7.83
C VAL A 235 -11.04 -6.31 6.71
N GLN A 236 -9.78 -6.07 6.32
CA GLN A 236 -9.44 -5.21 5.19
C GLN A 236 -9.94 -5.77 3.86
N ALA A 237 -9.89 -7.09 3.66
CA ALA A 237 -10.45 -7.73 2.47
C ALA A 237 -11.98 -7.51 2.39
N LEU A 238 -12.69 -7.68 3.51
CA LEU A 238 -14.13 -7.40 3.60
C LEU A 238 -14.45 -5.92 3.36
N GLU A 239 -13.63 -5.01 3.88
CA GLU A 239 -13.76 -3.57 3.64
C GLU A 239 -13.58 -3.23 2.16
N GLN A 240 -12.52 -3.72 1.50
CA GLN A 240 -12.29 -3.45 0.08
C GLN A 240 -13.43 -4.01 -0.80
N THR A 241 -13.88 -5.23 -0.51
CA THR A 241 -15.02 -5.85 -1.22
C THR A 241 -16.30 -5.05 -0.99
N SER A 242 -16.55 -4.58 0.23
CA SER A 242 -17.72 -3.74 0.53
C SER A 242 -17.69 -2.42 -0.23
N LEU A 243 -16.53 -1.76 -0.32
CA LEU A 243 -16.35 -0.52 -1.07
C LEU A 243 -16.63 -0.73 -2.56
N ALA A 244 -16.21 -1.86 -3.13
CA ALA A 244 -16.51 -2.21 -4.52
C ALA A 244 -18.02 -2.38 -4.74
N PHE A 245 -18.71 -3.14 -3.88
CA PHE A 245 -20.16 -3.34 -4.00
C PHE A 245 -20.96 -2.05 -3.79
N VAL A 246 -20.61 -1.24 -2.79
CA VAL A 246 -21.19 0.08 -2.56
C VAL A 246 -20.95 0.98 -3.78
N GLY A 247 -19.75 0.95 -4.36
CA GLY A 247 -19.41 1.68 -5.58
C GLY A 247 -20.25 1.27 -6.79
N HIS A 248 -20.45 -0.04 -7.01
CA HIS A 248 -21.31 -0.55 -8.07
C HIS A 248 -22.77 -0.16 -7.87
N ALA A 249 -23.30 -0.28 -6.64
CA ALA A 249 -24.66 0.11 -6.30
C ALA A 249 -24.89 1.62 -6.49
N TRP A 250 -23.93 2.44 -6.05
CA TRP A 250 -23.94 3.88 -6.28
C TRP A 250 -23.90 4.21 -7.79
N GLY A 251 -23.04 3.54 -8.56
CA GLY A 251 -22.93 3.74 -10.00
C GLY A 251 -24.20 3.33 -10.78
N ALA A 252 -24.86 2.24 -10.37
CA ALA A 252 -26.15 1.84 -10.92
C ALA A 252 -27.25 2.86 -10.60
N TRP A 253 -27.32 3.32 -9.35
CA TRP A 253 -28.26 4.35 -8.91
C TRP A 253 -28.05 5.68 -9.66
N ARG A 254 -26.80 6.11 -9.83
CA ARG A 254 -26.47 7.35 -10.56
C ARG A 254 -26.84 7.25 -12.04
N ARG A 255 -26.59 6.09 -12.68
CA ARG A 255 -27.03 5.84 -14.07
C ARG A 255 -28.55 5.92 -14.23
N ALA A 256 -29.31 5.45 -13.25
CA ALA A 256 -30.77 5.50 -13.27
C ALA A 256 -31.36 6.93 -13.14
N ILE A 257 -30.69 7.84 -12.43
CA ILE A 257 -31.15 9.23 -12.23
C ILE A 257 -30.72 10.17 -13.36
N GLY A 258 -29.70 9.79 -14.13
CA GLY A 258 -29.14 10.61 -15.20
C GLY A 258 -27.95 11.44 -14.73
N VAL A 259 -26.95 11.55 -15.62
CA VAL A 259 -25.64 12.16 -15.33
C VAL A 259 -25.71 13.67 -15.16
N GLN A 260 -26.77 14.30 -15.69
CA GLN A 260 -26.94 15.74 -15.83
C GLN A 260 -27.43 16.45 -14.55
N THR A 261 -27.97 15.71 -13.58
CA THR A 261 -28.51 16.31 -12.35
C THR A 261 -27.39 16.49 -11.33
N ARG A 262 -26.86 17.71 -11.20
CA ARG A 262 -25.71 18.06 -10.33
C ARG A 262 -25.92 17.84 -8.83
N ARG A 263 -27.17 17.78 -8.36
CA ARG A 263 -27.55 17.52 -6.95
C ARG A 263 -28.75 16.56 -6.87
N PRO A 264 -28.55 15.26 -7.09
CA PRO A 264 -29.64 14.29 -6.95
C PRO A 264 -29.95 14.09 -5.46
N LYS A 265 -31.22 14.25 -5.08
CA LYS A 265 -31.69 13.92 -3.72
C LYS A 265 -31.95 12.42 -3.65
N ALA A 266 -31.16 11.71 -2.86
CA ALA A 266 -31.33 10.27 -2.66
C ALA A 266 -32.48 9.99 -1.68
N THR A 267 -33.44 9.17 -2.11
CA THR A 267 -34.48 8.62 -1.24
C THR A 267 -33.85 7.72 -0.18
N LYS A 268 -34.37 7.72 1.06
CA LYS A 268 -33.86 6.89 2.18
C LYS A 268 -33.71 5.40 1.79
N GLN A 269 -34.63 4.86 0.99
CA GLN A 269 -34.57 3.48 0.49
C GLN A 269 -33.40 3.22 -0.48
N ALA A 270 -33.01 4.20 -1.29
CA ALA A 270 -31.86 4.09 -2.19
C ALA A 270 -30.54 4.10 -1.39
N ILE A 271 -30.46 4.96 -0.36
CA ILE A 271 -29.31 5.00 0.55
C ILE A 271 -29.12 3.66 1.25
N VAL A 272 -30.20 3.06 1.77
CA VAL A 272 -30.15 1.75 2.43
C VAL A 272 -29.66 0.66 1.46
N LYS A 273 -30.16 0.62 0.22
CA LYS A 273 -29.69 -0.34 -0.79
C LYS A 273 -28.21 -0.18 -1.13
N ILE A 274 -27.71 1.04 -1.14
CA ILE A 274 -26.30 1.34 -1.45
C ILE A 274 -25.38 0.91 -0.30
N ILE A 275 -25.80 1.11 0.96
CA ILE A 275 -24.98 0.82 2.15
C ILE A 275 -25.11 -0.64 2.61
N TRP A 276 -26.14 -1.38 2.18
CA TRP A 276 -26.38 -2.76 2.59
C TRP A 276 -25.15 -3.69 2.49
N PRO A 277 -24.35 -3.70 1.40
CA PRO A 277 -23.16 -4.54 1.32
C PRO A 277 -22.11 -4.20 2.40
N ALA A 278 -22.00 -2.93 2.79
CA ALA A 278 -21.10 -2.53 3.87
C ALA A 278 -21.58 -2.98 5.25
N LEU A 279 -22.90 -2.99 5.49
CA LEU A 279 -23.46 -3.50 6.75
C LEU A 279 -23.24 -5.02 6.88
N VAL A 280 -23.41 -5.77 5.80
CA VAL A 280 -23.16 -7.22 5.78
C VAL A 280 -21.67 -7.50 6.03
N SER A 281 -20.76 -6.79 5.35
CA SER A 281 -19.31 -6.93 5.59
C SER A 281 -18.93 -6.57 7.03
N LEU A 282 -19.52 -5.52 7.61
CA LEU A 282 -19.30 -5.15 9.01
C LEU A 282 -19.77 -6.23 9.98
N ALA A 283 -20.96 -6.79 9.75
CA ALA A 283 -21.50 -7.86 10.58
C ALA A 283 -20.61 -9.12 10.52
N ILE A 284 -20.18 -9.53 9.33
CA ILE A 284 -19.27 -10.67 9.15
C ILE A 284 -17.93 -10.41 9.85
N ALA A 285 -17.38 -9.19 9.70
CA ALA A 285 -16.14 -8.82 10.38
C ALA A 285 -16.26 -8.94 11.90
N LEU A 286 -17.34 -8.41 12.50
CA LEU A 286 -17.58 -8.51 13.94
C LEU A 286 -17.75 -9.97 14.41
N VAL A 287 -18.49 -10.78 13.66
CA VAL A 287 -18.74 -12.19 13.98
C VAL A 287 -17.47 -13.03 13.92
N ILE A 288 -16.46 -12.64 13.13
CA ILE A 288 -15.18 -13.35 13.06
C ILE A 288 -14.17 -12.76 14.07
N GLU A 289 -14.06 -11.44 14.12
CA GLU A 289 -13.08 -10.72 14.94
C GLU A 289 -13.34 -10.93 16.42
N VAL A 290 -14.60 -10.84 16.88
CA VAL A 290 -14.91 -10.95 18.32
C VAL A 290 -14.57 -12.36 18.85
N PRO A 291 -14.98 -13.47 18.22
CA PRO A 291 -14.60 -14.80 18.67
C PRO A 291 -13.09 -15.06 18.58
N VAL A 292 -12.40 -14.59 17.54
CA VAL A 292 -10.95 -14.77 17.41
C VAL A 292 -10.21 -14.00 18.50
N CYS A 293 -10.60 -12.76 18.80
CA CYS A 293 -10.04 -11.98 19.89
C CYS A 293 -10.29 -12.63 21.26
N LEU A 294 -11.50 -13.13 21.50
CA LEU A 294 -11.82 -13.84 22.75
C LEU A 294 -11.02 -15.15 22.85
N PHE A 295 -10.95 -15.94 21.78
CA PHE A 295 -10.17 -17.18 21.75
C PHE A 295 -8.68 -16.94 22.01
N LEU A 296 -8.09 -15.92 21.37
CA LEU A 296 -6.71 -15.52 21.63
C LEU A 296 -6.51 -15.07 23.07
N THR A 297 -7.44 -14.29 23.63
CA THR A 297 -7.34 -13.82 25.02
C THR A 297 -7.42 -14.96 26.04
N TYR A 298 -8.29 -15.95 25.82
CA TYR A 298 -8.54 -17.01 26.80
C TYR A 298 -7.68 -18.27 26.61
N PHE A 299 -7.28 -18.59 25.38
CA PHE A 299 -6.63 -19.86 25.06
C PHE A 299 -5.34 -19.74 24.26
N GLY A 300 -5.15 -18.64 23.51
CA GLY A 300 -4.09 -18.55 22.50
C GLY A 300 -2.89 -17.69 22.86
N ALA A 301 -3.06 -16.64 23.67
CA ALA A 301 -2.04 -15.59 23.81
C ALA A 301 -0.72 -16.13 24.37
N CYS A 302 -0.72 -16.82 25.52
CA CYS A 302 0.49 -17.39 26.10
C CYS A 302 1.15 -18.46 25.20
N PRO A 303 0.47 -19.52 24.72
CA PRO A 303 1.14 -20.53 23.89
C PRO A 303 1.60 -19.99 22.53
N PHE A 304 0.89 -19.03 21.94
CA PHE A 304 1.27 -18.41 20.66
C PHE A 304 2.43 -17.41 20.83
N ALA A 305 2.43 -16.64 21.93
CA ALA A 305 3.55 -15.78 22.30
C ALA A 305 4.80 -16.62 22.62
N ARG A 306 4.66 -17.73 23.34
CA ARG A 306 5.75 -18.67 23.62
C ARG A 306 6.29 -19.34 22.34
N TYR A 307 5.41 -19.68 21.40
CA TYR A 307 5.80 -20.24 20.10
C TYR A 307 6.57 -19.25 19.24
N LEU A 308 6.17 -17.98 19.21
CA LEU A 308 6.82 -16.94 18.39
C LEU A 308 8.08 -16.34 19.03
N SER A 309 8.09 -16.17 20.35
CA SER A 309 9.20 -15.53 21.07
C SER A 309 10.23 -16.52 21.62
N GLY A 310 9.85 -17.80 21.80
CA GLY A 310 10.70 -18.80 22.44
C GLY A 310 10.95 -18.58 23.94
N SER A 311 10.27 -17.62 24.58
CA SER A 311 10.47 -17.24 25.99
C SER A 311 9.18 -17.23 26.78
N ASP A 312 9.26 -17.67 28.04
CA ASP A 312 8.16 -17.66 29.01
C ASP A 312 7.92 -16.27 29.59
N GLU A 313 8.92 -15.39 29.56
CA GLU A 313 8.79 -14.02 30.06
C GLU A 313 8.03 -13.10 29.09
N VAL A 314 7.92 -13.50 27.82
CA VAL A 314 7.20 -12.77 26.77
C VAL A 314 5.76 -13.27 26.63
N ALA A 315 5.44 -14.46 27.17
CA ALA A 315 4.17 -15.16 27.05
C ALA A 315 3.21 -14.84 28.20
#